data_AF-A0A6J3BPG6-F1
#
_entry.id   AF-A0A6J3BPG6-F1
#
_cell.length_a   1.000
_cell.length_b   1.000
_cell.length_c   1.000
_cell.angle_alpha   90.00
_cell.angle_beta   90.00
_cell.angle_gamma   90.00
#
_symmetry.space_group_name_H-M   'P 1'
#
loop_
_entity.id
_entity.type
_entity.pdbx_description
1 polymer ?
#
loop_
_entity_poly.entity_id
_entity_poly.type
_entity_poly.pdbx_seq_one_letter_code
_entity_poly.pdbx_strand_id
1 'polypeptide(L)'
;MSKDIPVRFLVTILSGTGEFSVCEGATVAVTGKVRLAENTAIERVKIPPLSHSDEPDLLSLNSSDVYRELRIRGYNYCGAFCGIYCSDPRRIKGELVWNGNWVTFMDTILQFCIIGKKTRELMIPTMIQRVLIDPAAHLTAGKGINKLPVYRDNDIDTIICGGLEFRGVKFSLISRTVNEHSSPKLEKYVFVAYDNTHEAFKDSLFPKRDALTICTQLLLENVGTLRLKITEASLNRPAEVLLTPHILQILDGQPQVRAECSLAAGAAAMFYSATLQDFYVKVTRKDASQMAPDSECHMVLAGGVAIRDDCSIVLGHLAE
;
A
#
# COMPACT_ATOMS: atom_id res chain seq x y z
N MET A 1 3.29 14.84 -7.20
CA MET A 1 3.52 16.29 -7.17
C MET A 1 4.46 16.60 -6.01
N SER A 2 5.53 17.36 -6.26
CA SER A 2 6.44 17.82 -5.20
C SER A 2 5.69 18.76 -4.25
N LYS A 3 5.88 18.58 -2.94
CA LYS A 3 5.11 19.28 -1.89
C LYS A 3 5.26 20.81 -1.89
N ASP A 4 6.23 21.35 -2.61
CA ASP A 4 6.66 22.75 -2.48
C ASP A 4 6.40 23.63 -3.71
N ILE A 5 5.73 23.11 -4.76
CA ILE A 5 5.40 23.95 -5.92
C ILE A 5 4.05 24.63 -5.69
N PRO A 6 4.00 25.98 -5.64
CA PRO A 6 2.73 26.68 -5.50
C PRO A 6 1.87 26.46 -6.76
N VAL A 7 0.65 25.97 -6.56
CA VAL A 7 -0.35 25.81 -7.60
C VAL A 7 -1.18 27.11 -7.69
N ARG A 8 -1.39 27.61 -8.90
CA ARG A 8 -2.17 28.84 -9.15
C ARG A 8 -3.41 28.52 -9.96
N PHE A 9 -4.56 28.96 -9.47
CA PHE A 9 -5.83 28.87 -10.17
C PHE A 9 -6.25 30.23 -10.71
N LEU A 10 -6.60 30.30 -11.99
CA LEU A 10 -7.24 31.45 -12.60
C LEU A 10 -8.74 31.22 -12.63
N VAL A 11 -9.52 32.11 -12.01
CA VAL A 11 -10.99 32.05 -11.99
C VAL A 11 -11.54 33.19 -12.82
N THR A 12 -12.36 32.85 -13.83
CA THR A 12 -13.02 33.83 -14.71
C THR A 12 -14.53 33.68 -14.60
N ILE A 13 -15.28 34.78 -14.51
CA ILE A 13 -16.75 34.79 -14.47
C ILE A 13 -17.26 35.81 -15.49
N LEU A 14 -18.17 35.39 -16.37
CA LEU A 14 -18.84 36.25 -17.35
C LEU A 14 -20.07 36.91 -16.71
N SER A 15 -20.03 38.22 -16.50
CA SER A 15 -21.08 38.95 -15.75
C SER A 15 -22.48 38.87 -16.39
N GLY A 16 -22.58 38.73 -17.71
CA GLY A 16 -23.88 38.66 -18.40
C GLY A 16 -24.56 37.30 -18.32
N THR A 17 -23.79 36.20 -18.45
CA THR A 17 -24.35 34.84 -18.49
C THR A 17 -24.21 34.10 -17.16
N GLY A 18 -23.31 34.55 -16.28
CA GLY A 18 -22.90 33.87 -15.06
C GLY A 18 -21.99 32.66 -15.30
N GLU A 19 -21.57 32.39 -16.53
CA GLU A 19 -20.66 31.28 -16.83
C GLU A 19 -19.29 31.54 -16.21
N PHE A 20 -18.67 30.50 -15.65
CA PHE A 20 -17.36 30.58 -15.06
C PHE A 20 -16.45 29.45 -15.50
N SER A 21 -15.14 29.70 -15.44
CA SER A 21 -14.10 28.71 -15.64
C SER A 21 -13.00 28.85 -14.57
N VAL A 22 -12.41 27.72 -14.20
CA VAL A 22 -11.25 27.62 -13.32
C VAL A 22 -10.16 26.89 -14.09
N CYS A 23 -9.02 27.53 -14.27
CA CYS A 23 -7.87 26.97 -14.98
C CYS A 23 -6.67 26.78 -14.04
N GLU A 24 -5.94 25.68 -14.22
CA GLU A 24 -4.60 25.48 -13.65
C GLU A 24 -3.58 25.60 -14.80
N GLY A 25 -2.76 26.65 -14.79
CA GLY A 25 -1.87 26.91 -15.93
C GLY A 25 -2.65 27.12 -17.23
N ALA A 26 -2.46 26.23 -18.21
CA ALA A 26 -3.12 26.29 -19.53
C ALA A 26 -4.31 25.32 -19.67
N THR A 27 -4.61 24.52 -18.63
CA THR A 27 -5.68 23.52 -18.69
C THR A 27 -6.91 23.98 -17.91
N VAL A 28 -8.09 23.72 -18.46
CA VAL A 28 -9.37 23.97 -17.79
C VAL A 28 -9.62 22.85 -16.80
N ALA A 29 -9.77 23.20 -15.51
CA ALA A 29 -10.07 22.25 -14.44
C ALA A 29 -11.57 22.13 -14.19
N VAL A 30 -12.30 23.25 -14.18
CA VAL A 30 -13.75 23.28 -13.92
C VAL A 30 -14.42 24.36 -14.77
N THR A 31 -15.62 24.09 -15.25
CA THR A 31 -16.52 25.08 -15.86
C THR A 31 -17.91 24.95 -15.27
N GLY A 32 -18.67 26.04 -15.26
CA GLY A 32 -20.07 25.99 -14.83
C GLY A 32 -20.75 27.32 -14.94
N LYS A 33 -21.86 27.48 -14.21
CA LYS A 33 -22.61 28.73 -14.12
C LYS A 33 -22.89 29.06 -12.66
N VAL A 34 -22.67 30.32 -12.30
CA VAL A 34 -22.93 30.88 -10.97
C VAL A 34 -23.87 32.08 -11.11
N ARG A 35 -24.81 32.19 -10.18
CA ARG A 35 -25.65 33.37 -10.02
C ARG A 35 -26.03 33.54 -8.56
N LEU A 36 -26.35 34.76 -8.18
CA LEU A 36 -26.98 35.00 -6.89
C LEU A 36 -28.43 34.49 -6.94
N ALA A 37 -28.85 33.79 -5.89
CA ALA A 37 -30.25 33.41 -5.72
C ALA A 37 -31.03 34.60 -5.16
N GLU A 38 -32.14 34.98 -5.80
CA GLU A 38 -33.00 36.06 -5.31
C GLU A 38 -33.70 35.65 -4.01
N ASN A 39 -34.17 34.41 -3.95
CA ASN A 39 -34.78 33.83 -2.76
C ASN A 39 -34.41 32.35 -2.64
N THR A 40 -33.43 32.06 -1.79
CA THR A 40 -32.95 30.71 -1.52
C THR A 40 -34.04 29.78 -0.98
N ALA A 41 -35.02 30.29 -0.23
CA ALA A 41 -36.10 29.50 0.35
C ALA A 41 -37.11 29.01 -0.71
N ILE A 42 -37.35 29.80 -1.77
CA ILE A 42 -38.19 29.40 -2.90
C ILE A 42 -37.46 28.40 -3.79
N GLU A 43 -36.16 28.61 -3.97
CA GLU A 43 -35.32 27.83 -4.86
C GLU A 43 -34.95 26.44 -4.32
N ARG A 44 -34.99 26.28 -3.00
CA ARG A 44 -34.71 25.02 -2.28
C ARG A 44 -35.84 24.01 -2.46
N VAL A 45 -35.50 22.74 -2.61
CA VAL A 45 -36.52 21.68 -2.62
C VAL A 45 -37.12 21.57 -1.22
N LYS A 46 -38.46 21.59 -1.18
CA LYS A 46 -39.22 21.26 0.03
C LYS A 46 -39.28 19.74 0.13
N ILE A 47 -38.27 19.13 0.74
CA ILE A 47 -38.31 17.70 1.07
C ILE A 47 -39.11 17.58 2.38
N PRO A 48 -40.28 16.91 2.40
CA PRO A 48 -40.93 16.58 3.66
C PRO A 48 -39.97 15.71 4.50
N PRO A 49 -39.94 15.85 5.83
CA PRO A 49 -39.07 15.02 6.66
C PRO A 49 -39.36 13.55 6.33
N LEU A 50 -38.39 12.88 5.70
CA LEU A 50 -38.55 11.51 5.23
C LEU A 50 -38.90 10.64 6.44
N SER A 51 -40.15 10.15 6.46
CA SER A 51 -40.66 9.19 7.43
C SER A 51 -40.11 7.80 7.10
N HIS A 52 -38.78 7.67 7.03
CA HIS A 52 -38.17 6.37 7.18
C HIS A 52 -38.26 6.03 8.66
N SER A 53 -39.04 4.99 8.96
CA SER A 53 -39.08 4.36 10.27
C SER A 53 -37.65 4.10 10.71
N ASP A 54 -37.28 4.57 11.90
CA ASP A 54 -36.06 4.10 12.53
C ASP A 54 -36.14 2.57 12.53
N GLU A 55 -35.17 1.91 11.91
CA GLU A 55 -35.04 0.46 11.92
C GLU A 55 -34.13 0.12 13.10
N PRO A 56 -34.66 -0.06 14.33
CA PRO A 56 -33.85 -0.20 15.53
C PRO A 56 -32.92 -1.43 15.47
N ASP A 57 -33.28 -2.41 14.64
CA ASP A 57 -32.52 -3.64 14.45
C ASP A 57 -31.26 -3.44 13.57
N LEU A 58 -31.13 -2.31 12.88
CA LEU A 58 -29.97 -2.02 12.04
C LEU A 58 -29.04 -1.01 12.70
N LEU A 59 -27.77 -1.41 12.85
CA LEU A 59 -26.74 -0.60 13.49
C LEU A 59 -26.29 0.56 12.59
N SER A 60 -26.33 1.77 13.12
CA SER A 60 -25.73 2.95 12.50
C SER A 60 -24.21 2.78 12.36
N LEU A 61 -23.66 3.31 11.28
CA LEU A 61 -22.22 3.38 11.06
C LEU A 61 -21.64 4.59 11.80
N ASN A 62 -20.64 4.37 12.65
CA ASN A 62 -19.87 5.47 13.22
C ASN A 62 -18.81 5.98 12.22
N SER A 63 -18.16 7.08 12.55
CA SER A 63 -17.11 7.69 11.71
C SER A 63 -16.00 6.71 11.31
N SER A 64 -15.50 5.87 12.23
CA SER A 64 -14.46 4.88 11.93
C SER A 64 -14.93 3.85 10.92
N ASP A 65 -16.17 3.36 11.03
CA ASP A 65 -16.73 2.39 10.08
C ASP A 65 -16.89 2.99 8.68
N VAL A 66 -17.37 4.25 8.61
CA VAL A 66 -17.52 5.00 7.37
C VAL A 66 -16.18 5.18 6.67
N TYR A 67 -15.15 5.66 7.37
CA TYR A 67 -13.85 5.90 6.76
C TYR A 67 -13.07 4.62 6.48
N ARG A 68 -13.33 3.53 7.22
CA ARG A 68 -12.81 2.21 6.87
C ARG A 68 -13.39 1.72 5.54
N GLU A 69 -14.70 1.84 5.34
CA GLU A 69 -15.35 1.49 4.06
C GLU A 69 -14.80 2.36 2.91
N LEU A 70 -14.67 3.67 3.11
CA LEU A 70 -14.08 4.57 2.11
C LEU A 70 -12.62 4.20 1.80
N ARG A 71 -11.82 3.82 2.80
CA ARG A 71 -10.44 3.38 2.60
C ARG A 71 -10.34 2.12 1.75
N ILE A 72 -11.22 1.14 1.97
CA ILE A 72 -11.28 -0.08 1.14
C ILE A 72 -11.62 0.25 -0.32
N ARG A 73 -12.43 1.30 -0.57
CA ARG A 73 -12.74 1.77 -1.93
C ARG A 73 -11.58 2.53 -2.59
N GLY A 74 -10.54 2.91 -1.83
CA GLY A 74 -9.36 3.63 -2.30
C GLY A 74 -9.29 5.09 -1.88
N TYR A 75 -10.23 5.59 -1.07
CA TYR A 75 -10.19 6.97 -0.59
C TYR A 75 -9.38 7.07 0.71
N ASN A 76 -8.29 7.85 0.67
CA ASN A 76 -7.40 8.04 1.81
C ASN A 76 -7.66 9.38 2.52
N TYR A 77 -8.91 9.64 2.92
CA TYR A 77 -9.25 10.84 3.69
C TYR A 77 -8.57 10.87 5.06
N CYS A 78 -8.19 12.06 5.51
CA CYS A 78 -7.57 12.29 6.81
C CYS A 78 -7.85 13.71 7.33
N GLY A 79 -7.64 13.91 8.64
CA GLY A 79 -7.76 15.22 9.29
C GLY A 79 -9.14 15.86 9.12
N ALA A 80 -9.17 17.12 8.68
CA ALA A 80 -10.40 17.89 8.53
C ALA A 80 -11.36 17.35 7.44
N PHE A 81 -10.88 16.49 6.53
CA PHE A 81 -11.73 15.82 5.53
C PHE A 81 -12.50 14.64 6.12
N CYS A 82 -12.22 14.22 7.35
CA CYS A 82 -12.97 13.16 8.04
C CYS A 82 -14.21 13.71 8.78
N GLY A 83 -15.10 14.42 8.08
CA GLY A 83 -16.24 15.12 8.70
C GLY A 83 -17.54 14.32 8.90
N ILE A 84 -17.76 13.18 8.23
CA ILE A 84 -18.90 12.28 8.55
C ILE A 84 -18.78 11.74 9.99
N TYR A 85 -19.72 12.13 10.85
CA TYR A 85 -19.79 11.70 12.24
C TYR A 85 -20.47 10.34 12.37
N CYS A 86 -21.62 10.18 11.73
CA CYS A 86 -22.35 8.93 11.63
C CYS A 86 -23.20 8.87 10.35
N SER A 87 -23.60 7.66 9.98
CA SER A 87 -24.53 7.39 8.90
C SER A 87 -25.50 6.30 9.35
N ASP A 88 -26.75 6.41 8.94
CA ASP A 88 -27.70 5.32 9.03
C ASP A 88 -27.25 4.14 8.13
N PRO A 89 -27.74 2.92 8.39
CA PRO A 89 -27.39 1.73 7.61
C PRO A 89 -27.69 1.87 6.11
N ARG A 90 -28.76 2.61 5.78
CA ARG A 90 -29.21 2.83 4.41
C ARG A 90 -28.46 3.97 3.70
N ARG A 91 -27.65 4.75 4.42
CA ARG A 91 -26.83 5.86 3.91
C ARG A 91 -27.68 6.98 3.28
N ILE A 92 -28.83 7.21 3.90
CA ILE A 92 -29.87 8.18 3.56
C ILE A 92 -29.86 9.31 4.60
N LYS A 93 -29.55 9.00 5.87
CA LYS A 93 -29.54 9.95 7.00
C LYS A 93 -28.20 9.87 7.74
N GLY A 94 -27.76 10.96 8.33
CA GLY A 94 -26.55 10.96 9.15
C GLY A 94 -26.27 12.31 9.75
N GLU A 95 -25.06 12.48 10.27
CA GLU A 95 -24.59 13.74 10.82
C GLU A 95 -23.19 14.07 10.27
N LEU A 96 -22.99 15.33 9.86
CA LEU A 96 -21.71 15.85 9.37
C LEU A 96 -21.18 16.92 10.31
N VAL A 97 -19.88 16.89 10.60
CA VAL A 97 -19.21 17.85 11.46
C VAL A 97 -18.93 19.14 10.70
N TRP A 98 -19.42 20.26 11.24
CA TRP A 98 -19.06 21.61 10.80
C TRP A 98 -17.90 22.15 11.64
N ASN A 99 -16.80 22.52 10.96
CA ASN A 99 -15.56 23.01 11.57
C ASN A 99 -15.18 24.43 11.11
N GLY A 100 -16.11 25.16 10.49
CA GLY A 100 -15.84 26.49 9.92
C GLY A 100 -15.21 26.48 8.52
N ASN A 101 -15.00 25.31 7.90
CA ASN A 101 -14.39 25.19 6.59
C ASN A 101 -15.38 24.61 5.56
N TRP A 102 -15.83 25.48 4.64
CA TRP A 102 -16.75 25.13 3.56
C TRP A 102 -16.20 24.07 2.61
N VAL A 103 -14.89 24.08 2.33
CA VAL A 103 -14.26 23.12 1.40
C VAL A 103 -14.37 21.71 1.95
N THR A 104 -13.94 21.51 3.20
CA THR A 104 -14.02 20.19 3.84
C THR A 104 -15.46 19.75 4.06
N PHE A 105 -16.35 20.69 4.42
CA PHE A 105 -17.75 20.37 4.66
C PHE A 105 -18.49 19.96 3.37
N MET A 106 -18.32 20.71 2.27
CA MET A 106 -18.89 20.33 0.98
C MET A 106 -18.31 19.00 0.48
N ASP A 107 -17.01 18.76 0.67
CA ASP A 107 -16.42 17.46 0.33
C ASP A 107 -17.05 16.33 1.15
N THR A 108 -17.32 16.52 2.45
CA THR A 108 -17.97 15.48 3.28
C THR A 108 -19.40 15.16 2.82
N ILE A 109 -20.11 16.11 2.21
CA ILE A 109 -21.40 15.86 1.55
C ILE A 109 -21.20 14.95 0.32
N LEU A 110 -20.17 15.21 -0.49
CA LEU A 110 -19.84 14.36 -1.64
C LEU A 110 -19.39 12.96 -1.18
N GLN A 111 -18.63 12.86 -0.10
CA GLN A 111 -18.28 11.57 0.53
C GLN A 111 -19.55 10.81 0.98
N PHE A 112 -20.53 11.51 1.57
CA PHE A 112 -21.80 10.91 1.96
C PHE A 112 -22.57 10.37 0.72
N CYS A 113 -22.51 11.08 -0.40
CA CYS A 113 -23.04 10.57 -1.68
C CYS A 113 -22.33 9.31 -2.16
N ILE A 114 -21.00 9.24 -2.01
CA ILE A 114 -20.17 8.09 -2.41
C ILE A 114 -20.51 6.86 -1.58
N ILE A 115 -20.61 6.98 -0.25
CA ILE A 115 -20.93 5.82 0.60
C ILE A 115 -22.28 5.23 0.21
N GLY A 116 -23.29 6.02 -0.15
CA GLY A 116 -24.58 5.49 -0.60
C GLY A 116 -24.54 4.72 -1.93
N LYS A 117 -23.42 4.71 -2.66
CA LYS A 117 -23.26 3.85 -3.85
C LYS A 117 -23.01 2.39 -3.45
N LYS A 118 -23.71 1.49 -4.14
CA LYS A 118 -23.62 0.03 -3.95
C LYS A 118 -22.26 -0.54 -4.39
N THR A 119 -21.63 0.05 -5.39
CA THR A 119 -20.32 -0.37 -5.88
C THR A 119 -19.22 0.05 -4.89
N ARG A 120 -18.20 -0.80 -4.72
CA ARG A 120 -17.00 -0.51 -3.89
C ARG A 120 -15.82 0.00 -4.72
N GLU A 121 -16.13 0.62 -5.85
CA GLU A 121 -15.14 1.17 -6.76
C GLU A 121 -14.71 2.58 -6.37
N LEU A 122 -13.51 2.95 -6.81
CA LEU A 122 -13.02 4.32 -6.68
C LEU A 122 -13.70 5.19 -7.73
N MET A 123 -14.33 6.26 -7.30
CA MET A 123 -15.09 7.18 -8.15
C MET A 123 -14.77 8.62 -7.79
N ILE A 124 -14.85 9.51 -8.77
CA ILE A 124 -14.71 10.95 -8.54
C ILE A 124 -15.94 11.70 -9.04
N PRO A 125 -16.35 12.80 -8.39
CA PRO A 125 -17.38 13.68 -8.93
C PRO A 125 -16.92 14.26 -10.28
N THR A 126 -17.76 14.17 -11.29
CA THR A 126 -17.48 14.71 -12.64
C THR A 126 -18.47 15.78 -13.07
N MET A 127 -19.68 15.77 -12.51
CA MET A 127 -20.68 16.80 -12.76
C MET A 127 -21.57 16.97 -11.54
N ILE A 128 -21.93 18.22 -11.26
CA ILE A 128 -22.97 18.54 -10.29
C ILE A 128 -23.98 19.41 -11.02
N GLN A 129 -25.23 18.93 -11.14
CA GLN A 129 -26.27 19.68 -11.84
C GLN A 129 -26.57 21.01 -11.15
N ARG A 130 -26.59 21.02 -9.82
CA ARG A 130 -26.89 22.22 -9.03
C ARG A 130 -26.33 22.11 -7.62
N VAL A 131 -25.76 23.22 -7.15
CA VAL A 131 -25.47 23.45 -5.73
C VAL A 131 -26.15 24.74 -5.32
N LEU A 132 -27.01 24.67 -4.30
CA LEU A 132 -27.59 25.84 -3.65
C LEU A 132 -26.89 26.04 -2.31
N ILE A 133 -26.43 27.27 -2.07
CA ILE A 133 -25.70 27.67 -0.86
C ILE A 133 -26.45 28.82 -0.21
N ASP A 134 -26.97 28.58 0.98
CA ASP A 134 -27.59 29.59 1.84
C ASP A 134 -26.79 29.71 3.15
N PRO A 135 -25.84 30.66 3.23
CA PRO A 135 -25.03 30.83 4.44
C PRO A 135 -25.86 31.20 5.67
N ALA A 136 -26.93 31.98 5.52
CA ALA A 136 -27.77 32.41 6.64
C ALA A 136 -28.56 31.23 7.23
N ALA A 137 -29.14 30.39 6.37
CA ALA A 137 -29.78 29.15 6.79
C ALA A 137 -28.76 28.18 7.40
N HIS A 138 -27.54 28.09 6.87
CA HIS A 138 -26.49 27.23 7.40
C HIS A 138 -26.07 27.65 8.82
N LEU A 139 -25.84 28.94 9.06
CA LEU A 139 -25.52 29.47 10.39
C LEU A 139 -26.65 29.25 11.39
N THR A 140 -27.91 29.38 10.95
CA THR A 140 -29.09 29.12 11.77
C THR A 140 -29.16 27.64 12.16
N ALA A 141 -28.93 26.73 11.21
CA ALA A 141 -28.90 25.29 11.45
C ALA A 141 -27.75 24.86 12.38
N GLY A 142 -26.59 25.52 12.28
CA GLY A 142 -25.41 25.24 13.12
C GLY A 142 -25.39 26.00 14.45
N LYS A 143 -26.45 26.72 14.82
CA LYS A 143 -26.46 27.53 16.03
C LYS A 143 -26.44 26.65 17.28
N GLY A 144 -25.29 26.59 17.95
CA GLY A 144 -25.09 25.82 19.18
C GLY A 144 -24.80 24.33 18.97
N ILE A 145 -24.70 23.86 17.72
CA ILE A 145 -24.33 22.49 17.37
C ILE A 145 -23.25 22.49 16.29
N ASN A 146 -22.28 21.60 16.42
CA ASN A 146 -21.23 21.40 15.41
C ASN A 146 -21.47 20.16 14.54
N LYS A 147 -22.60 19.47 14.73
CA LYS A 147 -23.03 18.31 13.94
C LYS A 147 -24.34 18.68 13.28
N LEU A 148 -24.34 18.68 11.95
CA LEU A 148 -25.50 19.01 11.15
C LEU A 148 -26.10 17.73 10.58
N PRO A 149 -27.44 17.56 10.68
CA PRO A 149 -28.08 16.41 10.07
C PRO A 149 -27.98 16.50 8.54
N VAL A 150 -27.64 15.39 7.91
CA VAL A 150 -27.63 15.22 6.45
C VAL A 150 -28.75 14.27 6.04
N TYR A 151 -29.44 14.63 4.97
CA TYR A 151 -30.51 13.85 4.37
C TYR A 151 -30.27 13.71 2.89
N ARG A 152 -30.39 12.49 2.38
CA ARG A 152 -30.28 12.18 0.96
C ARG A 152 -31.55 11.53 0.48
N ASP A 153 -32.14 12.10 -0.56
CA ASP A 153 -33.23 11.51 -1.30
C ASP A 153 -32.68 10.92 -2.60
N ASN A 154 -32.80 9.60 -2.76
CA ASN A 154 -32.29 8.89 -3.92
C ASN A 154 -33.20 9.01 -5.14
N ASP A 155 -34.50 9.29 -4.95
CA ASP A 155 -35.47 9.35 -6.04
C ASP A 155 -35.31 10.64 -6.84
N ILE A 156 -34.95 11.73 -6.16
CA ILE A 156 -34.66 13.04 -6.77
C ILE A 156 -33.17 13.40 -6.83
N ASP A 157 -32.27 12.45 -6.54
CA ASP A 157 -30.81 12.61 -6.55
C ASP A 157 -30.35 13.89 -5.82
N THR A 158 -30.90 14.12 -4.63
CA THR A 158 -30.70 15.35 -3.85
C THR A 158 -30.16 15.04 -2.46
N ILE A 159 -29.18 15.82 -2.01
CA ILE A 159 -28.64 15.76 -0.65
C ILE A 159 -28.67 17.15 -0.01
N ILE A 160 -29.10 17.19 1.25
CA ILE A 160 -29.32 18.41 2.01
C ILE A 160 -28.58 18.31 3.34
N CYS A 161 -27.83 19.35 3.69
CA CYS A 161 -27.22 19.47 5.02
C CYS A 161 -27.05 20.95 5.39
N GLY A 162 -27.67 21.38 6.51
CA GLY A 162 -27.68 22.78 6.92
C GLY A 162 -28.29 23.70 5.84
N GLY A 163 -27.53 24.69 5.39
CA GLY A 163 -27.90 25.57 4.27
C GLY A 163 -27.39 25.13 2.89
N LEU A 164 -26.89 23.90 2.76
CA LEU A 164 -26.44 23.35 1.48
C LEU A 164 -27.45 22.36 0.91
N GLU A 165 -27.60 22.41 -0.40
CA GLU A 165 -28.35 21.44 -1.18
C GLU A 165 -27.59 21.14 -2.48
N PHE A 166 -27.30 19.86 -2.72
CA PHE A 166 -26.70 19.38 -3.96
C PHE A 166 -27.72 18.53 -4.71
N ARG A 167 -27.83 18.73 -6.02
CA ARG A 167 -28.67 17.92 -6.91
C ARG A 167 -27.87 17.35 -8.06
N GLY A 168 -28.21 16.13 -8.46
CA GLY A 168 -27.73 15.53 -9.70
C GLY A 168 -26.21 15.31 -9.71
N VAL A 169 -25.64 14.83 -8.60
CA VAL A 169 -24.20 14.59 -8.49
C VAL A 169 -23.84 13.32 -9.27
N LYS A 170 -23.06 13.48 -10.34
CA LYS A 170 -22.56 12.37 -11.15
C LYS A 170 -21.12 12.05 -10.77
N PHE A 171 -20.86 10.74 -10.72
CA PHE A 171 -19.57 10.18 -10.38
C PHE A 171 -19.12 9.29 -11.54
N SER A 172 -17.83 9.33 -11.84
CA SER A 172 -17.20 8.47 -12.84
C SER A 172 -16.17 7.57 -12.17
N LEU A 173 -16.04 6.34 -12.67
CA LEU A 173 -15.02 5.40 -12.24
C LEU A 173 -13.64 5.91 -12.67
N ILE A 174 -12.64 5.70 -11.81
CA ILE A 174 -11.24 5.95 -12.16
C ILE A 174 -10.41 4.68 -11.99
N SER A 175 -9.42 4.52 -12.86
CA SER A 175 -8.46 3.43 -12.74
C SER A 175 -7.68 3.60 -11.45
N ARG A 176 -7.58 2.53 -10.67
CA ARG A 176 -6.64 2.49 -9.55
C ARG A 176 -5.23 2.41 -10.15
N THR A 177 -4.32 3.24 -9.66
CA THR A 177 -2.90 2.99 -9.85
C THR A 177 -2.61 1.62 -9.24
N VAL A 178 -2.13 0.68 -10.05
CA VAL A 178 -1.65 -0.60 -9.55
C VAL A 178 -0.48 -0.28 -8.65
N ASN A 179 -0.66 -0.41 -7.34
CA ASN A 179 0.44 -0.23 -6.40
C ASN A 179 1.56 -1.20 -6.80
N GLU A 180 2.80 -0.73 -6.82
CA GLU A 180 4.02 -1.51 -7.09
C GLU A 180 4.34 -2.54 -5.97
N HIS A 181 3.36 -2.90 -5.14
CA HIS A 181 3.57 -3.94 -4.14
C HIS A 181 3.67 -5.28 -4.86
N SER A 182 4.82 -5.92 -4.71
CA SER A 182 5.02 -7.31 -5.12
C SER A 182 3.94 -8.19 -4.52
N SER A 183 3.43 -9.14 -5.30
CA SER A 183 2.49 -10.14 -4.81
C SER A 183 3.05 -10.85 -3.57
N PRO A 184 2.21 -11.20 -2.59
CA PRO A 184 2.66 -11.94 -1.42
C PRO A 184 3.29 -13.26 -1.85
N LYS A 185 4.36 -13.65 -1.15
CA LYS A 185 5.03 -14.94 -1.34
C LYS A 185 4.21 -16.05 -0.70
N LEU A 186 3.99 -17.15 -1.43
CA LEU A 186 3.33 -18.35 -0.90
C LEU A 186 4.37 -19.46 -0.76
N GLU A 187 4.51 -19.99 0.45
CA GLU A 187 5.37 -21.15 0.75
C GLU A 187 4.54 -22.23 1.41
N LYS A 188 4.86 -23.50 1.14
CA LYS A 188 4.21 -24.66 1.76
C LYS A 188 5.13 -25.29 2.80
N TYR A 189 4.55 -25.70 3.93
CA TYR A 189 5.24 -26.54 4.90
C TYR A 189 5.11 -28.00 4.49
N VAL A 190 6.25 -28.70 4.40
CA VAL A 190 6.33 -30.13 4.07
C VAL A 190 7.36 -30.76 4.99
N PHE A 191 7.10 -31.97 5.45
CA PHE A 191 8.10 -32.75 6.17
C PHE A 191 9.26 -33.12 5.25
N VAL A 192 10.48 -32.78 5.64
CA VAL A 192 11.70 -33.20 4.95
C VAL A 192 12.56 -33.98 5.95
N ALA A 193 12.84 -35.25 5.62
CA ALA A 193 13.74 -36.06 6.42
C ALA A 193 15.20 -35.59 6.24
N TYR A 194 16.02 -35.70 7.29
CA TYR A 194 17.45 -35.34 7.23
C TYR A 194 18.21 -36.18 6.19
N ASP A 195 17.94 -37.49 6.16
CA ASP A 195 18.37 -38.37 5.09
C ASP A 195 17.23 -38.48 4.06
N ASN A 196 17.37 -37.72 2.97
CA ASN A 196 16.36 -37.62 1.92
C ASN A 196 16.71 -38.47 0.68
N THR A 197 17.33 -39.62 0.87
CA THR A 197 17.70 -40.57 -0.21
C THR A 197 16.50 -41.28 -0.88
N HIS A 198 15.27 -41.00 -0.43
CA HIS A 198 14.05 -41.68 -0.86
C HIS A 198 13.64 -41.32 -2.30
N GLU A 199 13.14 -42.32 -3.04
CA GLU A 199 12.87 -42.23 -4.49
C GLU A 199 11.89 -41.14 -4.93
N ALA A 200 11.05 -40.62 -4.03
CA ALA A 200 10.13 -39.52 -4.31
C ALA A 200 10.82 -38.21 -4.74
N PHE A 201 12.12 -38.08 -4.49
CA PHE A 201 12.95 -36.95 -4.89
C PHE A 201 13.89 -37.25 -6.07
N LYS A 202 13.87 -38.46 -6.63
CA LYS A 202 14.68 -38.84 -7.81
C LYS A 202 14.05 -38.36 -9.12
N ASP A 203 12.72 -38.28 -9.20
CA ASP A 203 11.98 -37.99 -10.44
C ASP A 203 11.85 -36.49 -10.76
N SER A 204 12.12 -35.62 -9.79
CA SER A 204 12.29 -34.18 -10.01
C SER A 204 13.66 -33.83 -9.48
N LEU A 205 14.57 -33.38 -10.36
CA LEU A 205 15.81 -32.69 -9.98
C LEU A 205 15.53 -31.85 -8.75
N PHE A 206 15.93 -32.31 -7.55
CA PHE A 206 15.67 -31.54 -6.34
C PHE A 206 16.45 -30.25 -6.52
N PRO A 207 15.77 -29.10 -6.73
CA PRO A 207 16.48 -27.93 -7.19
C PRO A 207 17.53 -27.57 -6.15
N LYS A 208 18.77 -27.32 -6.59
CA LYS A 208 19.87 -26.81 -5.73
C LYS A 208 19.38 -25.72 -4.76
N ARG A 209 18.47 -24.88 -5.22
CA ARG A 209 17.82 -23.82 -4.45
C ARG A 209 17.01 -24.34 -3.26
N ASP A 210 16.25 -25.43 -3.40
CA ASP A 210 15.41 -25.99 -2.34
C ASP A 210 16.29 -26.61 -1.25
N ALA A 211 17.35 -27.31 -1.64
CA ALA A 211 18.36 -27.82 -0.71
C ALA A 211 19.01 -26.69 0.10
N LEU A 212 19.49 -25.65 -0.59
CA LEU A 212 20.05 -24.48 0.07
C LEU A 212 19.03 -23.78 0.98
N THR A 213 17.77 -23.73 0.58
CA THR A 213 16.69 -23.11 1.38
C THR A 213 16.50 -23.89 2.69
N ILE A 214 16.43 -25.21 2.63
CA ILE A 214 16.27 -26.07 3.81
C ILE A 214 17.49 -25.96 4.72
N CYS A 215 18.71 -26.05 4.19
CA CYS A 215 19.93 -25.89 4.99
C CYS A 215 19.97 -24.52 5.70
N THR A 216 19.54 -23.47 5.00
CA THR A 216 19.50 -22.11 5.55
C THR A 216 18.41 -21.96 6.62
N GLN A 217 17.25 -22.60 6.44
CA GLN A 217 16.19 -22.62 7.44
C GLN A 217 16.62 -23.36 8.71
N LEU A 218 17.26 -24.53 8.55
CA LEU A 218 17.83 -25.28 9.67
C LEU A 218 18.89 -24.48 10.41
N LEU A 219 19.77 -23.78 9.68
CA LEU A 219 20.74 -22.86 10.29
C LEU A 219 20.03 -21.81 11.15
N LEU A 220 19.06 -21.09 10.58
CA LEU A 220 18.33 -20.03 11.26
C LEU A 220 17.58 -20.53 12.50
N GLU A 221 17.03 -21.74 12.44
CA GLU A 221 16.34 -22.38 13.57
C GLU A 221 17.27 -22.67 14.75
N ASN A 222 18.54 -23.00 14.48
CA ASN A 222 19.48 -23.47 15.50
C ASN A 222 20.47 -22.40 15.99
N VAL A 223 20.73 -21.35 15.21
CA VAL A 223 21.81 -20.40 15.48
C VAL A 223 21.47 -19.34 16.55
N GLY A 224 20.18 -19.10 16.80
CA GLY A 224 19.73 -18.15 17.83
C GLY A 224 20.01 -16.66 17.54
N THR A 225 20.48 -16.32 16.33
CA THR A 225 20.77 -14.94 15.89
C THR A 225 20.25 -14.70 14.47
N LEU A 226 19.87 -13.46 14.18
CA LEU A 226 19.46 -13.01 12.84
C LEU A 226 20.61 -12.38 12.05
N ARG A 227 21.80 -12.25 12.65
CA ARG A 227 23.02 -11.78 11.98
C ARG A 227 23.91 -12.98 11.70
N LEU A 228 23.89 -13.41 10.44
CA LEU A 228 24.66 -14.54 9.97
C LEU A 228 25.97 -14.06 9.38
N LYS A 229 27.02 -14.82 9.65
CA LYS A 229 28.34 -14.72 9.02
C LYS A 229 28.54 -16.01 8.24
N ILE A 230 28.61 -15.91 6.91
CA ILE A 230 28.66 -17.05 5.99
C ILE A 230 29.86 -16.89 5.08
N THR A 231 30.64 -17.95 4.90
CA THR A 231 31.79 -17.90 3.99
C THR A 231 31.74 -19.04 2.99
N GLU A 232 31.98 -18.77 1.71
CA GLU A 232 32.19 -19.81 0.71
C GLU A 232 33.68 -20.03 0.43
N ALA A 233 34.10 -21.28 0.40
CA ALA A 233 35.37 -21.70 -0.16
C ALA A 233 35.23 -21.92 -1.67
N SER A 234 35.94 -21.11 -2.46
CA SER A 234 35.93 -21.23 -3.92
C SER A 234 36.49 -22.56 -4.40
N LEU A 235 37.62 -23.01 -3.79
CA LEU A 235 38.39 -24.18 -4.17
C LEU A 235 38.73 -24.21 -5.67
N ASN A 236 39.01 -23.03 -6.26
CA ASN A 236 39.29 -22.82 -7.69
C ASN A 236 38.15 -23.28 -8.63
N ARG A 237 36.91 -23.36 -8.13
CA ARG A 237 35.73 -23.64 -8.96
C ARG A 237 35.32 -22.41 -9.79
N PRO A 238 34.70 -22.57 -10.97
CA PRO A 238 34.19 -21.46 -11.76
C PRO A 238 33.22 -20.54 -10.97
N ALA A 239 33.15 -19.26 -11.31
CA ALA A 239 32.32 -18.29 -10.59
C ALA A 239 30.81 -18.60 -10.71
N GLU A 240 30.40 -19.24 -11.80
CA GLU A 240 29.01 -19.59 -12.12
C GLU A 240 28.44 -20.67 -11.20
N VAL A 241 29.30 -21.47 -10.57
CA VAL A 241 28.88 -22.58 -9.70
C VAL A 241 28.87 -22.22 -8.22
N LEU A 242 29.19 -20.96 -7.87
CA LEU A 242 29.15 -20.47 -6.49
C LEU A 242 27.76 -20.64 -5.86
N LEU A 243 27.76 -20.81 -4.55
CA LEU A 243 26.57 -20.97 -3.72
C LEU A 243 26.14 -19.65 -3.09
N THR A 244 27.09 -18.74 -2.83
CA THR A 244 26.84 -17.45 -2.15
C THR A 244 25.71 -16.63 -2.77
N PRO A 245 25.64 -16.41 -4.11
CA PRO A 245 24.55 -15.62 -4.70
C PRO A 245 23.16 -16.20 -4.43
N HIS A 246 23.04 -17.54 -4.44
CA HIS A 246 21.77 -18.20 -4.17
C HIS A 246 21.36 -18.10 -2.70
N ILE A 247 22.31 -18.25 -1.77
CA ILE A 247 22.03 -18.10 -0.34
C ILE A 247 21.63 -16.67 0.01
N LEU A 248 22.30 -15.66 -0.57
CA LEU A 248 21.91 -14.27 -0.40
C LEU A 248 20.47 -14.01 -0.85
N GLN A 249 20.09 -14.50 -2.04
CA GLN A 249 18.70 -14.38 -2.51
C GLN A 249 17.67 -15.06 -1.59
N ILE A 250 18.03 -16.17 -0.94
CA ILE A 250 17.16 -16.86 0.02
C ILE A 250 17.03 -16.04 1.30
N LEU A 251 18.16 -15.53 1.82
CA LEU A 251 18.25 -14.80 3.07
C LEU A 251 17.66 -13.39 3.00
N ASP A 252 17.82 -12.70 1.87
CA ASP A 252 17.19 -11.39 1.61
C ASP A 252 15.66 -11.49 1.58
N GLY A 253 15.14 -12.68 1.27
CA GLY A 253 13.72 -12.99 1.36
C GLY A 253 13.21 -13.29 2.77
N GLN A 254 14.10 -13.42 3.75
CA GLN A 254 13.72 -13.69 5.14
C GLN A 254 13.52 -12.40 5.92
N PRO A 255 12.47 -12.31 6.76
CA PRO A 255 12.21 -11.12 7.55
C PRO A 255 13.35 -10.88 8.55
N GLN A 256 13.89 -9.66 8.57
CA GLN A 256 14.87 -9.18 9.56
C GLN A 256 16.23 -9.90 9.59
N VAL A 257 16.47 -10.88 8.73
CA VAL A 257 17.75 -11.58 8.64
C VAL A 257 18.78 -10.70 7.92
N ARG A 258 20.02 -10.71 8.40
CA ARG A 258 21.17 -10.05 7.76
C ARG A 258 22.29 -11.04 7.61
N ALA A 259 22.81 -11.18 6.39
CA ALA A 259 23.92 -12.06 6.08
C ALA A 259 25.16 -11.24 5.70
N GLU A 260 26.24 -11.43 6.44
CA GLU A 260 27.58 -11.02 6.01
C GLU A 260 28.21 -12.21 5.30
N CYS A 261 28.30 -12.11 3.97
CA CYS A 261 28.86 -13.15 3.13
C CYS A 261 30.29 -12.80 2.69
N SER A 262 31.18 -13.80 2.73
CA SER A 262 32.53 -13.69 2.19
C SER A 262 32.90 -14.87 1.29
N LEU A 263 33.87 -14.68 0.40
CA LEU A 263 34.41 -15.73 -0.47
C LEU A 263 35.92 -15.88 -0.20
N ALA A 264 36.37 -17.07 0.17
CA ALA A 264 37.77 -17.46 0.23
C ALA A 264 38.24 -17.95 -1.16
N ALA A 265 38.92 -17.06 -1.88
CA ALA A 265 39.25 -17.23 -3.30
C ALA A 265 40.73 -17.52 -3.59
N GLY A 266 41.58 -17.59 -2.57
CA GLY A 266 43.01 -17.84 -2.73
C GLY A 266 43.69 -16.85 -3.68
N ALA A 267 44.64 -17.37 -4.48
CA ALA A 267 45.32 -16.59 -5.51
C ALA A 267 44.38 -16.12 -6.65
N ALA A 268 43.22 -16.77 -6.80
CA ALA A 268 42.24 -16.49 -7.85
C ALA A 268 41.23 -15.39 -7.51
N ALA A 269 41.41 -14.66 -6.40
CA ALA A 269 40.47 -13.63 -5.92
C ALA A 269 40.01 -12.60 -6.97
N MET A 270 40.91 -12.19 -7.87
CA MET A 270 40.59 -11.20 -8.92
C MET A 270 39.56 -11.72 -9.92
N PHE A 271 39.47 -13.03 -10.14
CA PHE A 271 38.53 -13.62 -11.10
C PHE A 271 37.06 -13.59 -10.62
N TYR A 272 36.83 -13.51 -9.31
CA TYR A 272 35.48 -13.53 -8.73
C TYR A 272 34.94 -12.15 -8.39
N SER A 273 35.81 -11.15 -8.30
CA SER A 273 35.45 -9.82 -7.78
C SER A 273 34.40 -9.11 -8.63
N ALA A 274 34.47 -9.26 -9.97
CA ALA A 274 33.49 -8.66 -10.88
C ALA A 274 32.10 -9.29 -10.72
N THR A 275 32.01 -10.61 -10.63
CA THR A 275 30.73 -11.35 -10.49
C THR A 275 30.04 -11.09 -9.16
N LEU A 276 30.81 -10.83 -8.10
CA LEU A 276 30.31 -10.68 -6.74
C LEU A 276 30.12 -9.22 -6.30
N GLN A 277 30.51 -8.26 -7.15
CA GLN A 277 30.43 -6.83 -6.84
C GLN A 277 29.01 -6.38 -6.54
N ASP A 278 28.04 -6.82 -7.35
CA ASP A 278 26.61 -6.45 -7.20
C ASP A 278 25.97 -7.02 -5.93
N PHE A 279 26.58 -8.07 -5.35
CA PHE A 279 26.12 -8.72 -4.13
C PHE A 279 26.84 -8.19 -2.87
N TYR A 280 27.76 -7.23 -3.02
CA TYR A 280 28.57 -6.67 -1.92
C TYR A 280 29.31 -7.73 -1.09
N VAL A 281 29.69 -8.86 -1.72
CA VAL A 281 30.39 -9.96 -1.04
C VAL A 281 31.87 -9.68 -0.96
N LYS A 282 32.45 -9.85 0.24
CA LYS A 282 33.89 -9.66 0.45
C LYS A 282 34.69 -10.84 -0.11
N VAL A 283 35.57 -10.59 -1.08
CA VAL A 283 36.48 -11.62 -1.61
C VAL A 283 37.85 -11.55 -0.92
N THR A 284 38.31 -12.66 -0.37
CA THR A 284 39.58 -12.76 0.38
C THR A 284 40.60 -13.65 -0.35
N ARG A 285 41.88 -13.45 -0.04
CA ARG A 285 42.99 -14.26 -0.59
C ARG A 285 43.29 -15.53 0.21
N LYS A 286 42.43 -15.89 1.17
CA LYS A 286 42.57 -17.14 1.92
C LYS A 286 42.23 -18.32 1.03
N ASP A 287 43.00 -19.40 1.16
CA ASP A 287 42.82 -20.64 0.42
C ASP A 287 42.46 -21.77 1.38
N ALA A 288 41.26 -22.35 1.21
CA ALA A 288 40.76 -23.43 2.05
C ALA A 288 41.57 -24.73 1.94
N SER A 289 42.41 -24.90 0.91
CA SER A 289 43.38 -26.00 0.85
C SER A 289 44.56 -25.81 1.81
N GLN A 290 44.78 -24.61 2.33
CA GLN A 290 45.94 -24.28 3.18
C GLN A 290 45.57 -23.80 4.59
N MET A 291 44.39 -23.18 4.75
CA MET A 291 43.95 -22.62 6.03
C MET A 291 42.43 -22.42 6.08
N ALA A 292 41.89 -22.18 7.27
CA ALA A 292 40.48 -21.84 7.46
C ALA A 292 40.03 -20.64 6.60
N PRO A 293 38.88 -20.72 5.91
CA PRO A 293 38.44 -19.70 4.97
C PRO A 293 38.04 -18.39 5.67
N ASP A 294 37.49 -18.45 6.88
CA ASP A 294 37.22 -17.32 7.76
C ASP A 294 36.94 -17.85 9.19
N SER A 295 37.00 -17.00 10.21
CA SER A 295 36.77 -17.39 11.62
C SER A 295 35.33 -17.07 12.05
N GLU A 296 34.81 -17.79 13.05
CA GLU A 296 33.50 -17.51 13.68
C GLU A 296 32.33 -17.48 12.67
N CYS A 297 32.39 -18.34 11.65
CA CYS A 297 31.31 -18.47 10.69
C CYS A 297 30.17 -19.31 11.26
N HIS A 298 28.93 -18.92 10.96
CA HIS A 298 27.76 -19.73 11.29
C HIS A 298 27.53 -20.83 10.25
N MET A 299 27.99 -20.61 9.01
CA MET A 299 27.94 -21.60 7.93
C MET A 299 29.12 -21.41 6.99
N VAL A 300 29.75 -22.51 6.59
CA VAL A 300 30.78 -22.53 5.55
C VAL A 300 30.28 -23.33 4.36
N LEU A 301 30.38 -22.75 3.17
CA LEU A 301 29.93 -23.34 1.91
C LEU A 301 31.12 -23.86 1.13
N ALA A 302 31.04 -25.09 0.63
CA ALA A 302 32.04 -25.65 -0.27
C ALA A 302 31.40 -26.70 -1.18
N GLY A 303 31.84 -26.77 -2.43
CA GLY A 303 31.37 -27.77 -3.39
C GLY A 303 32.50 -28.65 -3.88
N GLY A 304 32.20 -29.93 -4.14
CA GLY A 304 33.17 -30.87 -4.68
C GLY A 304 34.29 -31.27 -3.72
N VAL A 305 34.15 -31.05 -2.41
CA VAL A 305 35.21 -31.38 -1.43
C VAL A 305 35.49 -32.88 -1.39
N ALA A 306 34.44 -33.71 -1.36
CA ALA A 306 34.53 -35.15 -1.19
C ALA A 306 35.28 -35.89 -2.33
N ILE A 307 35.39 -35.27 -3.51
CA ILE A 307 36.06 -35.86 -4.68
C ILE A 307 37.51 -35.40 -4.84
N ARG A 308 38.02 -34.57 -3.92
CA ARG A 308 39.40 -34.07 -3.97
C ARG A 308 40.37 -35.02 -3.28
N ASP A 309 41.60 -35.04 -3.78
CA ASP A 309 42.69 -35.82 -3.17
C ASP A 309 43.07 -35.31 -1.77
N ASP A 310 42.92 -34.00 -1.52
CA ASP A 310 43.19 -33.32 -0.24
C ASP A 310 41.94 -33.18 0.66
N CYS A 311 40.89 -33.96 0.41
CA CYS A 311 39.58 -33.83 1.07
C CYS A 311 39.65 -33.77 2.61
N SER A 312 40.43 -34.64 3.25
CA SER A 312 40.54 -34.69 4.71
C SER A 312 41.14 -33.40 5.31
N ILE A 313 42.12 -32.81 4.61
CA ILE A 313 42.76 -31.55 5.02
C ILE A 313 41.78 -30.40 4.85
N VAL A 314 41.13 -30.30 3.69
CA VAL A 314 40.15 -29.25 3.40
C VAL A 314 38.99 -29.31 4.39
N LEU A 315 38.45 -30.50 4.68
CA LEU A 315 37.38 -30.66 5.68
C LEU A 315 37.81 -30.20 7.07
N GLY A 316 39.08 -30.42 7.45
CA GLY A 316 39.64 -29.88 8.69
C GLY A 316 39.59 -28.36 8.73
N HIS A 317 40.08 -27.69 7.67
CA HIS A 317 40.06 -26.23 7.59
C HIS A 317 38.65 -25.63 7.52
N LEU A 318 37.67 -26.33 6.94
CA LEU A 318 36.28 -25.85 6.88
C LEU A 318 35.54 -25.97 8.22
N ALA A 319 36.04 -26.79 9.15
CA ALA A 319 35.44 -27.02 10.46
C ALA A 319 36.01 -26.12 11.57
N GLU A 320 37.11 -25.41 11.30
CA GLU A 320 37.73 -24.39 12.16
C GLU A 320 36.99 -23.04 12.10
#